data_AF-A0A418T639-F1
#
_entry.id   AF-A0A418T639-F1
#
_cell.length_a   1.000
_cell.length_b   1.000
_cell.length_c   1.000
_cell.angle_alpha   90.00
_cell.angle_beta   90.00
_cell.angle_gamma   90.00
#
_symmetry.space_group_name_H-M   'P 1'
#
loop_
_entity.id
_entity.type
_entity.pdbx_description
1 polymer ?
#
loop_
_entity_poly.entity_id
_entity_poly.type
_entity_poly.pdbx_seq_one_letter_code
_entity_poly.pdbx_strand_id
1 'polypeptide(L)'
;MRSLLLMEWHTPSDEASGQIHSDSIAMSGKRSPHYVLREYGYRILLAQDRKQVNEQLPKADAAILHMPLHEVKDWGLRHAMHRKVPIMWWCSSEIALLSAEYCESELPLDGLLAPSMSEQEMHWALHLGAKQHMERQQWDVERRQLEGRLEERKWIDMAKGILCKLKSISEAEAYELLRKQAMNERKRMVDVAASIVKVHQLLQDQQ
;
A
#
# COMPACT_ATOMS: atom_id res chain seq x y z
N MET A 1 9.28 -14.24 -19.48
CA MET A 1 8.55 -13.08 -20.00
C MET A 1 7.87 -12.40 -18.82
N ARG A 2 8.20 -11.13 -18.52
CA ARG A 2 7.61 -10.42 -17.37
C ARG A 2 6.18 -9.98 -17.70
N SER A 3 5.28 -10.09 -16.73
CA SER A 3 3.87 -9.69 -16.87
C SER A 3 3.62 -8.37 -16.14
N LEU A 4 2.97 -7.41 -16.79
CA LEU A 4 2.71 -6.08 -16.23
C LEU A 4 1.19 -5.86 -16.21
N LEU A 5 0.66 -5.43 -15.08
CA LEU A 5 -0.74 -5.02 -14.97
C LEU A 5 -0.84 -3.56 -15.39
N LEU A 6 -1.59 -3.25 -16.45
CA LEU A 6 -1.85 -1.90 -16.90
C LEU A 6 -3.27 -1.49 -16.51
N MET A 7 -3.38 -0.33 -15.87
CA MET A 7 -4.65 0.32 -15.58
C MET A 7 -4.70 1.66 -16.29
N GLU A 8 -5.76 1.86 -17.05
CA GLU A 8 -5.97 3.06 -17.85
C GLU A 8 -7.09 3.89 -17.25
N TRP A 9 -6.90 5.21 -17.21
CA TRP A 9 -7.98 6.15 -16.99
C TRP A 9 -8.89 6.15 -18.23
N HIS A 10 -10.19 5.90 -18.04
CA HIS A 10 -11.21 6.23 -19.03
C HIS A 10 -11.99 7.45 -18.55
N THR A 11 -11.98 8.53 -19.34
CA THR A 11 -12.84 9.68 -19.09
C THR A 11 -14.28 9.26 -19.42
N PRO A 12 -15.29 9.63 -18.59
CA PRO A 12 -16.68 9.25 -18.83
C PRO A 12 -17.31 9.90 -20.08
N SER A 13 -16.56 10.67 -20.86
CA SER A 13 -17.01 11.25 -22.13
C SER A 13 -17.09 10.25 -23.29
N ASP A 14 -16.48 9.06 -23.18
CA ASP A 14 -16.54 8.04 -24.25
C ASP A 14 -17.86 7.23 -24.27
N GLU A 15 -18.67 7.27 -23.20
CA GLU A 15 -19.94 6.53 -23.16
C GLU A 15 -21.15 7.35 -23.65
N ALA A 16 -21.02 8.68 -23.83
CA ALA A 16 -22.15 9.56 -24.14
C ALA A 16 -22.39 9.81 -25.64
N SER A 17 -21.50 9.35 -26.53
CA SER A 17 -21.68 9.50 -27.98
C SER A 17 -21.61 8.15 -28.68
N GLY A 18 -22.75 7.46 -28.69
CA GLY A 18 -23.07 6.43 -29.67
C GLY A 18 -23.15 7.05 -31.08
N GLN A 19 -22.00 7.42 -31.63
CA GLN A 19 -21.84 7.79 -33.03
C GLN A 19 -20.42 7.44 -33.45
N ILE A 20 -20.34 6.51 -34.40
CA ILE A 20 -19.15 6.13 -35.14
C ILE A 20 -18.67 7.39 -35.89
N HIS A 21 -17.78 8.16 -35.26
CA HIS A 21 -16.95 9.15 -35.94
C HIS A 21 -15.52 8.62 -35.95
N SER A 22 -15.21 7.96 -37.06
CA SER A 22 -14.00 7.19 -37.33
C SER A 22 -12.76 8.02 -37.69
N ASP A 23 -12.68 9.33 -37.37
CA ASP A 23 -11.60 10.18 -37.91
C ASP A 23 -10.97 11.19 -36.93
N SER A 24 -10.95 10.90 -35.62
CA SER A 24 -10.19 11.75 -34.67
C SER A 24 -9.36 11.02 -33.61
N ILE A 25 -9.39 9.68 -33.57
CA ILE A 25 -8.59 8.84 -32.63
C ILE A 25 -7.33 8.25 -33.32
N ALA A 26 -6.99 8.72 -34.52
CA ALA A 26 -5.98 8.10 -35.38
C ALA A 26 -4.52 8.58 -35.18
N MET A 27 -4.18 9.34 -34.13
CA MET A 27 -2.81 9.86 -33.92
C MET A 27 -1.98 9.26 -32.76
N SER A 28 -2.44 8.25 -31.99
CA SER A 28 -1.71 7.79 -30.79
C SER A 28 -1.49 6.27 -30.64
N GLY A 29 -1.69 5.45 -31.69
CA GLY A 29 -1.54 3.99 -31.58
C GLY A 29 -0.13 3.52 -31.18
N LYS A 30 0.92 4.23 -31.61
CA LYS A 30 2.34 3.84 -31.42
C LYS A 30 2.97 4.24 -30.09
N ARG A 31 2.30 5.08 -29.28
CA ARG A 31 2.85 5.59 -28.00
C ARG A 31 2.00 5.23 -26.79
N SER A 32 0.96 4.42 -26.98
CA SER A 32 0.18 3.90 -25.85
C SER A 32 1.04 2.99 -24.97
N PRO A 33 0.85 3.01 -23.62
CA PRO A 33 1.56 2.11 -22.73
C PRO A 33 1.44 0.65 -23.15
N HIS A 34 0.22 0.22 -23.52
CA HIS A 34 -0.02 -1.15 -23.97
C HIS A 34 0.82 -1.51 -25.21
N TYR A 35 0.92 -0.62 -26.21
CA TYR A 35 1.70 -0.88 -27.42
C TYR A 35 3.21 -0.95 -27.12
N VAL A 36 3.77 0.08 -26.48
CA VAL A 36 5.22 0.20 -26.24
C VAL A 36 5.74 -0.97 -25.39
N LEU A 37 5.02 -1.30 -24.31
CA LEU A 37 5.44 -2.39 -23.44
C LEU A 37 5.36 -3.76 -24.13
N ARG A 38 4.34 -3.95 -24.99
CA ARG A 38 4.21 -5.20 -25.74
C ARG A 38 5.29 -5.34 -26.81
N GLU A 39 5.69 -4.23 -27.46
CA GLU A 39 6.80 -4.18 -28.40
C GLU A 39 8.11 -4.64 -27.76
N TYR A 40 8.37 -4.24 -26.52
CA TYR A 40 9.52 -4.69 -25.71
C TYR A 40 9.35 -6.08 -25.09
N GLY A 41 8.34 -6.85 -25.51
CA GLY A 41 8.15 -8.24 -25.10
C GLY A 41 7.57 -8.43 -23.69
N TYR A 42 6.96 -7.41 -23.10
CA TYR A 42 6.21 -7.55 -21.85
C TYR A 42 4.80 -8.11 -22.12
N ARG A 43 4.32 -8.97 -21.23
CA ARG A 43 2.93 -9.45 -21.26
C ARG A 43 2.04 -8.48 -20.51
N ILE A 44 1.06 -7.88 -21.17
CA ILE A 44 0.16 -6.92 -20.54
C ILE A 44 -1.12 -7.59 -20.06
N LEU A 45 -1.46 -7.38 -18.79
CA LEU A 45 -2.73 -7.72 -18.17
C LEU A 45 -3.50 -6.41 -18.00
N LEU A 46 -4.69 -6.30 -18.59
CA LEU A 46 -5.49 -5.07 -18.53
C LEU A 46 -6.53 -5.19 -17.42
N ALA A 47 -6.63 -4.17 -16.57
CA ALA A 47 -7.68 -4.07 -15.58
C ALA A 47 -8.34 -2.68 -15.59
N GLN A 48 -9.67 -2.68 -15.66
CA GLN A 48 -10.52 -1.48 -15.63
C GLN A 48 -11.32 -1.40 -14.33
N ASP A 49 -11.53 -2.53 -13.66
CA ASP A 49 -12.29 -2.60 -12.41
C ASP A 49 -11.51 -3.28 -11.28
N ARG A 50 -11.99 -3.09 -10.05
CA ARG A 50 -11.36 -3.64 -8.84
C ARG A 50 -11.29 -5.17 -8.85
N LYS A 51 -12.27 -5.86 -9.43
CA LYS A 51 -12.31 -7.32 -9.47
C LYS A 51 -11.19 -7.85 -10.36
N GLN A 52 -11.02 -7.26 -11.53
CA GLN A 52 -9.95 -7.55 -12.47
C GLN A 52 -8.57 -7.26 -11.85
N VAL A 53 -8.41 -6.12 -11.16
CA VAL A 53 -7.17 -5.81 -10.43
C VAL A 53 -6.84 -6.92 -9.45
N ASN A 54 -7.78 -7.31 -8.59
CA ASN A 54 -7.53 -8.34 -7.58
C ASN A 54 -7.23 -9.73 -8.17
N GLU A 55 -7.83 -10.07 -9.32
CA GLU A 55 -7.61 -11.35 -10.01
C GLU A 55 -6.27 -11.39 -10.78
N GLN A 56 -5.80 -10.25 -11.27
CA GLN A 56 -4.64 -10.15 -12.16
C GLN A 56 -3.36 -9.71 -11.43
N LEU A 57 -3.46 -8.87 -10.40
CA LEU A 57 -2.32 -8.34 -9.65
C LEU A 57 -1.39 -9.45 -9.10
N PRO A 58 -1.88 -10.60 -8.57
CA PRO A 58 -1.01 -11.68 -8.13
C PRO A 58 -0.21 -12.36 -9.25
N LYS A 59 -0.59 -12.15 -10.52
CA LYS A 59 0.06 -12.71 -11.71
C LYS A 59 1.00 -11.72 -12.39
N ALA A 60 1.05 -10.48 -11.91
CA ALA A 60 1.88 -9.42 -12.45
C ALA A 60 3.19 -9.29 -11.65
N ASP A 61 4.23 -8.84 -12.33
CA ASP A 61 5.53 -8.47 -11.74
C ASP A 61 5.57 -6.99 -11.35
N ALA A 62 4.74 -6.15 -11.98
CA ALA A 62 4.56 -4.73 -11.64
C ALA A 62 3.17 -4.25 -12.06
N ALA A 63 2.68 -3.20 -11.41
CA ALA A 63 1.49 -2.46 -11.80
C ALA A 63 1.89 -1.14 -12.48
N ILE A 64 1.21 -0.76 -13.56
CA ILE A 64 1.44 0.44 -14.33
C ILE A 64 0.16 1.26 -14.33
N LEU A 65 0.27 2.48 -13.83
CA LEU A 65 -0.83 3.43 -13.70
C LEU A 65 -0.75 4.43 -14.85
N HIS A 66 -1.73 4.38 -15.75
CA HIS A 66 -1.91 5.38 -16.80
C HIS A 66 -3.08 6.28 -16.44
N MET A 67 -2.85 7.19 -15.48
CA MET A 67 -3.85 8.10 -14.91
C MET A 67 -3.17 9.29 -14.20
N PRO A 68 -3.80 10.49 -14.15
CA PRO A 68 -3.29 11.60 -13.35
C PRO A 68 -3.08 11.30 -11.87
N LEU A 69 -2.12 12.00 -11.27
CA LEU A 69 -1.65 11.73 -9.91
C LEU A 69 -2.73 11.88 -8.82
N HIS A 70 -3.76 12.71 -9.04
CA HIS A 70 -4.87 12.83 -8.09
C HIS A 70 -5.74 11.56 -8.00
N GLU A 71 -5.94 10.85 -9.12
CA GLU A 71 -6.62 9.54 -9.11
C GLU A 71 -5.72 8.42 -8.59
N VAL A 72 -4.40 8.54 -8.78
CA VAL A 72 -3.42 7.58 -8.25
C VAL A 72 -3.50 7.49 -6.73
N LYS A 73 -3.70 8.62 -6.02
CA LYS A 73 -3.85 8.63 -4.56
C LYS A 73 -5.08 7.82 -4.14
N ASP A 74 -6.20 8.07 -4.78
CA ASP A 74 -7.46 7.37 -4.54
C ASP A 74 -7.34 5.87 -4.82
N TRP A 75 -6.69 5.50 -5.91
CA TRP A 75 -6.38 4.11 -6.21
C TRP A 75 -5.48 3.49 -5.13
N GLY A 76 -4.42 4.20 -4.76
CA GLY A 76 -3.43 3.78 -3.79
C GLY A 76 -4.01 3.56 -2.40
N LEU A 77 -4.97 4.40 -1.97
CA LEU A 77 -5.71 4.25 -0.71
C LEU A 77 -6.67 3.06 -0.75
N ARG A 78 -7.39 2.87 -1.86
CA ARG A 78 -8.37 1.79 -2.03
C ARG A 78 -7.73 0.40 -2.17
N HIS A 79 -6.49 0.33 -2.65
CA HIS A 79 -5.75 -0.93 -2.89
C HIS A 79 -4.50 -1.07 -1.99
N ALA A 80 -4.32 -0.17 -1.01
CA ALA A 80 -3.16 -0.11 -0.11
C ALA A 80 -2.90 -1.41 0.66
N MET A 81 -3.94 -2.19 0.94
CA MET A 81 -3.87 -3.26 1.93
C MET A 81 -2.98 -4.44 1.52
N HIS A 82 -2.74 -4.67 0.23
CA HIS A 82 -1.87 -5.75 -0.26
C HIS A 82 -1.06 -5.36 -1.50
N ARG A 83 -0.19 -4.35 -1.37
CA ARG A 83 0.78 -3.99 -2.41
C ARG A 83 1.89 -5.04 -2.49
N LYS A 84 1.74 -6.04 -3.35
CA LYS A 84 2.74 -7.12 -3.51
C LYS A 84 3.74 -6.90 -4.65
N VAL A 85 3.54 -5.87 -5.45
CA VAL A 85 4.32 -5.57 -6.66
C VAL A 85 4.66 -4.09 -6.72
N PRO A 86 5.78 -3.71 -7.38
CA PRO A 86 6.11 -2.32 -7.65
C PRO A 86 5.01 -1.62 -8.47
N ILE A 87 4.72 -0.38 -8.13
CA ILE A 87 3.74 0.48 -8.81
C ILE A 87 4.49 1.55 -9.58
N MET A 88 4.29 1.57 -10.90
CA MET A 88 4.94 2.50 -11.80
C MET A 88 3.92 3.46 -12.38
N TRP A 89 4.28 4.73 -12.50
CA TRP A 89 3.42 5.72 -13.17
C TRP A 89 3.83 5.88 -14.64
N TRP A 90 2.87 5.77 -15.56
CA TRP A 90 3.08 6.03 -16.97
C TRP A 90 2.88 7.52 -17.28
N CYS A 91 4.00 8.20 -17.46
CA CYS A 91 4.09 9.62 -17.75
C CYS A 91 4.08 9.87 -19.26
N SER A 92 2.88 9.88 -19.82
CA SER A 92 2.64 10.50 -21.13
C SER A 92 2.54 12.02 -20.97
N SER A 93 2.75 12.75 -22.07
CA SER A 93 2.66 14.23 -22.05
C SER A 93 1.29 14.72 -21.56
N GLU A 94 0.20 14.04 -21.92
CA GLU A 94 -1.16 14.36 -21.50
C GLU A 94 -1.33 14.18 -19.98
N ILE A 95 -0.95 13.01 -19.47
CA ILE A 95 -1.11 12.65 -18.05
C ILE A 95 -0.21 13.50 -17.15
N ALA A 96 0.97 13.87 -17.64
CA ALA A 96 1.88 14.78 -16.95
C ALA A 96 1.30 16.19 -16.82
N LEU A 97 0.68 16.72 -17.88
CA LEU A 97 0.02 18.04 -17.85
C LEU A 97 -1.13 18.07 -16.86
N LEU A 98 -1.98 17.04 -16.87
CA LEU A 98 -3.10 16.89 -15.91
C LEU A 98 -2.64 16.71 -14.46
N SER A 99 -1.36 16.41 -14.24
CA SER A 99 -0.76 16.21 -12.92
C SER A 99 0.17 17.36 -12.50
N ALA A 100 0.35 18.39 -13.33
CA ALA A 100 1.35 19.43 -13.11
C ALA A 100 1.10 20.27 -11.84
N GLU A 101 -0.17 20.45 -11.47
CA GLU A 101 -0.58 21.19 -10.26
C GLU A 101 -0.64 20.30 -9.01
N TYR A 102 -0.42 18.99 -9.15
CA TYR A 102 -0.51 18.05 -8.05
C TYR A 102 0.76 18.09 -7.19
N CYS A 103 0.64 18.57 -5.95
CA CYS A 103 1.77 18.90 -5.08
C CYS A 103 1.81 18.06 -3.78
N GLU A 104 1.28 16.83 -3.81
CA GLU A 104 1.30 15.97 -2.63
C GLU A 104 2.64 15.21 -2.53
N SER A 105 3.22 15.19 -1.33
CA SER A 105 4.52 14.56 -1.07
C SER A 105 4.44 13.04 -0.98
N GLU A 106 3.28 12.49 -0.66
CA GLU A 106 3.11 11.05 -0.39
C GLU A 106 2.34 10.37 -1.52
N LEU A 107 3.08 9.96 -2.56
CA LEU A 107 2.54 9.18 -3.65
C LEU A 107 2.86 7.69 -3.49
N PRO A 108 1.89 6.81 -3.79
CA PRO A 108 2.06 5.36 -3.70
C PRO A 108 2.86 4.76 -4.87
N LEU A 109 3.85 5.50 -5.38
CA LEU A 109 4.60 5.16 -6.59
C LEU A 109 6.01 4.67 -6.21
N ASP A 110 6.49 3.69 -6.96
CA ASP A 110 7.84 3.13 -6.87
C ASP A 110 8.74 3.64 -8.01
N GLY A 111 8.16 4.20 -9.07
CA GLY A 111 8.92 4.79 -10.16
C GLY A 111 8.07 5.34 -11.31
N LEU A 112 8.77 5.83 -12.33
CA LEU A 112 8.22 6.49 -13.52
C LEU A 112 8.60 5.75 -14.79
N LEU A 113 7.67 5.70 -15.75
CA LEU A 113 7.86 5.18 -17.09
C LEU A 113 7.40 6.23 -18.09
N ALA A 114 8.16 6.45 -19.18
CA ALA A 114 7.79 7.42 -20.21
C ALA A 114 7.75 6.75 -21.60
N PRO A 115 6.85 7.16 -22.51
CA PRO A 115 6.76 6.60 -23.86
C PRO A 115 8.03 6.74 -24.70
N SER A 116 8.94 7.64 -24.34
CA SER A 116 10.20 7.90 -25.05
C SER A 116 11.37 7.04 -24.57
N MET A 117 11.19 6.26 -23.50
CA MET A 117 12.25 5.39 -22.97
C MET A 117 12.55 4.25 -23.96
N SER A 118 13.84 3.99 -24.16
CA SER A 118 14.33 2.77 -24.81
C SER A 118 14.00 1.51 -24.00
N GLU A 119 14.13 0.35 -24.63
CA GLU A 119 13.93 -0.95 -23.95
C GLU A 119 14.85 -1.11 -22.72
N GLN A 120 16.11 -0.67 -22.81
CA GLN A 120 17.05 -0.78 -21.68
C GLN A 120 16.68 0.17 -20.54
N GLU A 121 16.30 1.41 -20.85
CA GLU A 121 15.83 2.37 -19.84
C GLU A 121 14.56 1.85 -19.15
N MET A 122 13.64 1.28 -19.91
CA MET A 122 12.42 0.66 -19.40
C MET A 122 12.73 -0.52 -18.47
N HIS A 123 13.64 -1.40 -18.87
CA HIS A 123 14.09 -2.53 -18.06
C HIS A 123 14.67 -2.07 -16.72
N TRP A 124 15.56 -1.08 -16.74
CA TRP A 124 16.20 -0.56 -15.54
C TRP A 124 15.25 0.25 -14.67
N ALA A 125 14.31 1.00 -15.25
CA ALA A 125 13.27 1.72 -14.51
C ALA A 125 12.38 0.74 -13.73
N LEU A 126 11.98 -0.38 -14.35
CA LEU A 126 11.24 -1.46 -13.68
C LEU A 126 12.08 -2.13 -12.59
N HIS A 127 13.37 -2.36 -12.83
CA HIS A 127 14.28 -2.94 -11.84
C HIS A 127 14.47 -2.02 -10.62
N LEU A 128 14.65 -0.72 -10.85
CA LEU A 128 14.78 0.28 -9.79
C LEU A 128 13.46 0.41 -9.00
N GLY A 129 12.32 0.42 -9.71
CA GLY A 129 11.01 0.40 -9.06
C GLY A 129 10.80 -0.83 -8.19
N ALA A 130 11.22 -2.02 -8.63
CA ALA A 130 11.19 -3.23 -7.81
C ALA A 130 12.06 -3.10 -6.55
N LYS A 131 13.27 -2.53 -6.66
CA LYS A 131 14.12 -2.24 -5.50
C LYS A 131 13.46 -1.25 -4.54
N GLN A 132 12.93 -0.14 -5.03
CA GLN A 132 12.25 0.88 -4.23
C GLN A 132 11.04 0.30 -3.48
N HIS A 133 10.28 -0.57 -4.16
CA HIS A 133 9.18 -1.31 -3.56
C HIS A 133 9.64 -2.19 -2.39
N MET A 134 10.72 -2.96 -2.58
CA MET A 134 11.27 -3.82 -1.52
C MET A 134 11.74 -3.03 -0.31
N GLU A 135 12.44 -1.91 -0.52
CA GLU A 135 12.90 -1.03 0.55
C GLU A 135 11.70 -0.45 1.33
N ARG A 136 10.67 0.01 0.63
CA ARG A 136 9.43 0.49 1.27
C ARG A 136 8.76 -0.60 2.10
N GLN A 137 8.65 -1.83 1.58
CA GLN A 137 8.07 -2.95 2.33
C GLN A 137 8.87 -3.26 3.61
N GLN A 138 10.19 -3.20 3.52
CA GLN A 138 11.06 -3.41 4.67
C GLN A 138 10.83 -2.35 5.75
N TRP A 139 10.78 -1.08 5.36
CA TRP A 139 10.46 0.01 6.29
C TRP A 139 9.07 -0.11 6.88
N ASP A 140 8.07 -0.54 6.10
CA ASP A 140 6.72 -0.77 6.61
C ASP A 140 6.64 -1.93 7.61
N VAL A 141 7.45 -2.97 7.42
CA VAL A 141 7.56 -4.07 8.40
C VAL A 141 8.25 -3.57 9.67
N GLU A 142 9.37 -2.86 9.54
CA GLU A 142 10.12 -2.33 10.68
C GLU A 142 9.29 -1.32 11.48
N ARG A 143 8.62 -0.38 10.80
CA ARG A 143 7.69 0.57 11.41
C ARG A 143 6.63 -0.15 12.22
N ARG A 144 5.95 -1.14 11.64
CA ARG A 144 4.91 -1.93 12.35
C ARG A 144 5.47 -2.70 13.54
N GLN A 145 6.69 -3.20 13.45
CA GLN A 145 7.35 -3.88 14.58
C GLN A 145 7.68 -2.90 15.71
N LEU A 146 8.16 -1.70 15.39
CA LEU A 146 8.46 -0.66 16.38
C LEU A 146 7.18 -0.11 17.02
N GLU A 147 6.16 0.20 16.23
CA GLU A 147 4.83 0.58 16.72
C GLU A 147 4.25 -0.50 17.63
N GLY A 148 4.33 -1.77 17.21
CA GLY A 148 3.93 -2.91 18.02
C GLY A 148 4.65 -2.94 19.37
N ARG A 149 5.98 -2.81 19.41
CA ARG A 149 6.75 -2.76 20.67
C ARG A 149 6.36 -1.60 21.58
N LEU A 150 6.06 -0.43 21.00
CA LEU A 150 5.60 0.73 21.76
C LEU A 150 4.22 0.48 22.37
N GLU A 151 3.29 -0.08 21.61
CA GLU A 151 1.97 -0.47 22.11
C GLU A 151 2.08 -1.53 23.20
N GLU A 152 2.90 -2.56 23.01
CA GLU A 152 3.14 -3.59 24.02
C GLU A 152 3.63 -2.97 25.35
N ARG A 153 4.55 -2.01 25.29
CA ARG A 153 5.04 -1.28 26.47
C ARG A 153 3.94 -0.46 27.14
N LYS A 154 3.11 0.25 26.36
CA LYS A 154 1.97 1.02 26.91
C LYS A 154 1.03 0.14 27.71
N TRP A 155 0.64 -1.03 27.18
CA TRP A 155 -0.23 -1.97 27.88
C TRP A 155 0.39 -2.48 29.19
N ILE A 156 1.68 -2.81 29.17
CA ILE A 156 2.40 -3.26 30.38
C ILE A 156 2.45 -2.15 31.43
N ASP A 157 2.79 -0.91 31.04
CA ASP A 157 2.87 0.22 31.96
C ASP A 157 1.50 0.57 32.56
N MET A 158 0.43 0.51 31.75
CA MET A 158 -0.95 0.69 32.22
C MET A 158 -1.37 -0.40 33.21
N ALA A 159 -1.08 -1.67 32.91
CA ALA A 159 -1.40 -2.78 33.80
C ALA A 159 -0.64 -2.70 35.13
N LYS A 160 0.66 -2.32 35.11
CA LYS A 160 1.42 -2.05 36.33
C LYS A 160 0.74 -0.96 37.16
N GLY A 161 0.37 0.17 36.54
CA GLY A 161 -0.31 1.27 37.23
C GLY A 161 -1.62 0.84 37.91
N ILE A 162 -2.41 -0.01 37.26
CA ILE A 162 -3.64 -0.60 37.84
C ILE A 162 -3.31 -1.52 39.01
N LEU A 163 -2.33 -2.42 38.85
CA LEU A 163 -1.93 -3.35 39.91
C LEU A 163 -1.37 -2.63 41.15
N CYS A 164 -0.57 -1.58 40.95
CA CYS A 164 -0.08 -0.73 42.04
C CYS A 164 -1.25 -0.10 42.82
N LYS A 165 -2.29 0.39 42.12
CA LYS A 165 -3.47 1.00 42.77
C LYS A 165 -4.34 -0.03 43.51
N LEU A 166 -4.61 -1.18 42.90
CA LEU A 166 -5.50 -2.20 43.46
C LEU A 166 -4.87 -3.00 44.60
N LYS A 167 -3.56 -3.28 44.52
CA LYS A 167 -2.86 -4.13 45.49
C LYS A 167 -1.92 -3.36 46.41
N SER A 168 -1.77 -2.05 46.22
CA SER A 168 -0.87 -1.19 47.00
C SER A 168 0.58 -1.69 47.03
N ILE A 169 1.04 -2.21 45.88
CA ILE A 169 2.40 -2.74 45.68
C ILE A 169 3.28 -1.76 44.91
N SER A 170 4.59 -1.96 44.99
CA SER A 170 5.56 -1.20 44.19
C SER A 170 5.50 -1.59 42.71
N GLU A 171 6.01 -0.73 41.83
CA GLU A 171 6.05 -0.99 40.39
C GLU A 171 6.90 -2.22 40.03
N ALA A 172 7.99 -2.45 40.77
CA ALA A 172 8.85 -3.62 40.62
C ALA A 172 8.09 -4.93 40.95
N GLU A 173 7.31 -4.94 42.03
CA GLU A 173 6.48 -6.09 42.40
C GLU A 173 5.33 -6.31 41.40
N ALA A 174 4.72 -5.24 40.90
CA ALA A 174 3.68 -5.33 39.87
C ALA A 174 4.20 -5.97 38.58
N TYR A 175 5.44 -5.63 38.17
CA TYR A 175 6.09 -6.25 37.03
C TYR A 175 6.36 -7.75 37.24
N GLU A 176 6.90 -8.14 38.39
CA GLU A 176 7.16 -9.54 38.70
C GLU A 176 5.86 -10.37 38.80
N LEU A 177 4.77 -9.78 39.30
CA LEU A 177 3.45 -10.42 39.29
C LEU A 177 2.92 -10.63 37.86
N LEU A 178 3.00 -9.62 37.00
CA LEU A 178 2.63 -9.74 35.58
C LEU A 178 3.44 -10.82 34.88
N ARG A 179 4.74 -10.87 35.13
CA ARG A 179 5.65 -11.86 34.58
C ARG A 179 5.31 -13.28 35.06
N LYS A 180 5.07 -13.46 36.37
CA LYS A 180 4.62 -14.75 36.92
C LYS A 180 3.30 -15.20 36.31
N GLN A 181 2.33 -14.29 36.17
CA GLN A 181 1.03 -14.60 35.58
C GLN A 181 1.17 -15.02 34.11
N ALA A 182 1.96 -14.29 33.33
CA ALA A 182 2.26 -14.62 31.93
C ALA A 182 2.91 -16.02 31.80
N MET A 183 3.85 -16.33 32.70
CA MET A 183 4.50 -17.65 32.73
C MET A 183 3.51 -18.77 33.08
N ASN A 184 2.65 -18.56 34.09
CA ASN A 184 1.64 -19.53 34.49
C ASN A 184 0.60 -19.79 33.39
N GLU A 185 0.20 -18.76 32.64
CA GLU A 185 -0.76 -18.86 31.54
C GLU A 185 -0.12 -19.26 30.20
N ARG A 186 1.21 -19.36 30.11
CA ARG A 186 1.97 -19.57 28.86
C ARG A 186 1.60 -18.55 27.76
N LYS A 187 1.36 -17.31 28.16
CA LYS A 187 1.04 -16.19 27.26
C LYS A 187 2.14 -15.15 27.27
N ARG A 188 2.13 -14.26 26.28
CA ARG A 188 3.04 -13.10 26.30
C ARG A 188 2.60 -12.14 27.40
N MET A 189 3.57 -11.46 28.00
CA MET A 189 3.31 -10.51 29.09
C MET A 189 2.35 -9.39 28.68
N VAL A 190 2.43 -8.91 27.43
CA VAL A 190 1.48 -7.93 26.89
C VAL A 190 0.05 -8.46 26.87
N ASP A 191 -0.17 -9.73 26.51
CA ASP A 191 -1.52 -10.30 26.38
C ASP A 191 -2.22 -10.38 27.75
N VAL A 192 -1.45 -10.70 28.80
CA VAL A 192 -1.91 -10.65 30.20
C VAL A 192 -2.16 -9.22 30.65
N ALA A 193 -1.25 -8.29 30.35
CA ALA A 193 -1.39 -6.89 30.69
C ALA A 193 -2.65 -6.26 30.05
N ALA A 194 -2.87 -6.52 28.75
CA ALA A 194 -4.06 -6.07 28.03
C ALA A 194 -5.35 -6.65 28.63
N SER A 195 -5.32 -7.93 29.05
CA SER A 195 -6.47 -8.56 29.71
C SER A 195 -6.82 -7.89 31.03
N ILE A 196 -5.81 -7.56 31.86
CA ILE A 196 -6.00 -6.87 33.14
C ILE A 196 -6.58 -5.47 32.92
N VAL A 197 -6.04 -4.70 31.97
CA VAL A 197 -6.55 -3.37 31.66
C VAL A 197 -7.99 -3.44 31.16
N LYS A 198 -8.30 -4.36 30.25
CA LYS A 198 -9.65 -4.51 29.69
C LYS A 198 -10.68 -4.87 30.76
N VAL A 199 -10.34 -5.80 31.66
CA VAL A 199 -11.22 -6.15 32.79
C VAL A 199 -11.42 -4.96 33.72
N HIS A 200 -10.37 -4.19 34.01
CA HIS A 200 -10.48 -3.00 34.84
C HIS A 200 -11.38 -1.93 34.22
N GLN A 201 -11.26 -1.66 32.91
CA GLN A 201 -12.15 -0.72 32.20
C GLN A 201 -13.62 -1.15 32.28
N LEU A 202 -13.91 -2.44 32.04
CA LEU A 202 -15.27 -2.97 32.15
C LEU A 202 -15.87 -2.84 33.55
N LEU A 203 -15.05 -2.97 34.60
CA LEU A 203 -15.49 -2.80 35.98
C LEU A 203 -15.72 -1.32 36.35
N GLN A 204 -15.01 -0.39 35.72
CA GLN A 204 -15.21 1.06 35.91
C GLN A 204 -16.46 1.58 35.18
N ASP A 205 -16.78 1.04 34.01
CA ASP A 205 -17.97 1.43 33.24
C ASP A 205 -19.30 0.98 33.90
N GLN A 206 -19.23 0.13 34.94
CA GLN A 206 -20.37 -0.33 35.72
C GLN A 206 -20.58 0.42 37.05
N GLN A 207 -19.80 1.48 37.31
CA GLN A 207 -19.94 2.36 38.47
C GLN A 207 -20.41 3.75 38.06
#